data_AF-A0A329XJ76-F1
#
_entry.id   AF-A0A329XJ76-F1
#
_cell.length_a   1.000
_cell.length_b   1.000
_cell.length_c   1.000
_cell.angle_alpha   90.00
_cell.angle_beta   90.00
_cell.angle_gamma   90.00
#
_symmetry.space_group_name_H-M   'P 1'
#
loop_
_entity.id
_entity.type
_entity.pdbx_description
1 polymer ?
#
loop_
_entity_poly.entity_id
_entity_poly.type
_entity_poly.pdbx_seq_one_letter_code
_entity_poly.pdbx_strand_id
1 'polypeptide(L)'
;MEVFAEQGYNNLSLRQIADAVGVSHTLLRHHFGNKEKLLEAVLKRREETESEWRATLFAEHGLLEALPLVMEHNATIPGLIQLDAVMRAEAVNPEHPAHDYIVGLARRFRAAVRADLEGERDAGRLRTDVDLDLAAMQLTALIEGVQAEWLLDRDVDMAGVVRDFAEHLRKA
;
A
#
# COMPACT_ATOMS: atom_id res chain seq x y z
N MET A 1 8.95 4.86 -11.24
CA MET A 1 7.68 4.22 -10.87
C MET A 1 7.11 3.46 -12.05
N GLU A 2 7.03 4.05 -13.24
CA GLU A 2 6.57 3.43 -14.50
C GLU A 2 7.20 2.06 -14.77
N VAL A 3 8.54 1.96 -14.74
CA VAL A 3 9.24 0.66 -14.95
C VAL A 3 8.74 -0.44 -14.02
N PHE A 4 8.50 -0.14 -12.73
CA PHE A 4 8.01 -1.14 -11.78
C PHE A 4 6.53 -1.43 -12.00
N ALA A 5 5.72 -0.44 -12.38
CA ALA A 5 4.31 -0.61 -12.67
C ALA A 5 4.08 -1.50 -13.91
N GLU A 6 4.90 -1.34 -14.95
CA GLU A 6 4.78 -2.05 -16.23
C GLU A 6 5.50 -3.40 -16.26
N GLN A 7 6.72 -3.48 -15.71
CA GLN A 7 7.58 -4.67 -15.84
C GLN A 7 7.55 -5.58 -14.60
N GLY A 8 6.88 -5.14 -13.53
CA GLY A 8 6.84 -5.85 -12.25
C GLY A 8 8.18 -5.80 -11.49
N TYR A 9 8.18 -6.41 -10.30
CA TYR A 9 9.34 -6.45 -9.42
C TYR A 9 10.37 -7.54 -9.80
N ASN A 10 9.92 -8.59 -10.49
CA ASN A 10 10.67 -9.83 -10.60
C ASN A 10 12.05 -9.64 -11.25
N ASN A 11 13.08 -9.86 -10.44
CA ASN A 11 14.48 -10.02 -10.85
C ASN A 11 15.17 -8.81 -11.49
N LEU A 12 14.64 -7.59 -11.34
CA LEU A 12 15.38 -6.40 -11.78
C LEU A 12 16.55 -6.13 -10.82
N SER A 13 17.76 -6.43 -11.27
CA SER A 13 18.99 -5.93 -10.65
C SER A 13 19.08 -4.40 -10.81
N LEU A 14 19.86 -3.73 -9.96
CA LEU A 14 20.08 -2.28 -10.08
C LEU A 14 20.59 -1.89 -11.47
N ARG A 15 21.32 -2.79 -12.14
CA ARG A 15 21.76 -2.62 -13.53
C ARG A 15 20.59 -2.64 -14.51
N GLN A 16 19.70 -3.62 -14.44
CA GLN A 16 18.53 -3.67 -15.31
C GLN A 16 17.60 -2.47 -15.10
N ILE A 17 17.48 -1.98 -13.85
CA ILE A 17 16.73 -0.75 -13.58
C ILE A 17 17.41 0.45 -14.23
N ALA A 18 18.74 0.56 -14.14
CA ALA A 18 19.52 1.62 -14.79
C ALA A 18 19.30 1.63 -16.31
N ASP A 19 19.39 0.44 -16.93
CA ASP A 19 19.19 0.25 -18.36
C ASP A 19 17.75 0.64 -18.77
N ALA A 20 16.74 0.25 -17.98
CA ALA A 20 15.33 0.56 -18.24
C ALA A 20 14.99 2.05 -18.15
N VAL A 21 15.65 2.81 -17.26
CA VAL A 21 15.42 4.25 -17.11
C VAL A 21 16.45 5.13 -17.84
N GLY A 22 17.33 4.52 -18.65
CA GLY A 22 18.29 5.23 -19.49
C GLY A 22 19.42 5.93 -18.74
N VAL A 23 19.79 5.45 -17.55
CA VAL A 23 20.86 6.03 -16.72
C VAL A 23 21.99 5.03 -16.47
N SER A 24 23.16 5.51 -16.08
CA SER A 24 24.26 4.60 -15.72
C SER A 24 24.02 3.92 -14.36
N HIS A 25 24.45 2.68 -14.24
CA HIS A 25 24.45 1.95 -12.95
C HIS A 25 25.22 2.72 -11.86
N THR A 26 26.32 3.39 -12.21
CA THR A 26 27.10 4.23 -11.30
C THR A 26 26.27 5.39 -10.76
N LEU A 27 25.46 6.05 -11.58
CA LEU A 27 24.59 7.15 -11.16
C LEU A 27 23.53 6.68 -10.16
N LEU A 28 22.85 5.56 -10.44
CA LEU A 28 21.88 4.99 -9.49
C LEU A 28 22.55 4.60 -8.18
N ARG A 29 23.71 3.95 -8.23
CA ARG A 29 24.45 3.56 -7.03
C ARG A 29 24.93 4.77 -6.23
N HIS A 30 25.32 5.86 -6.88
CA HIS A 30 25.69 7.10 -6.20
C HIS A 30 24.49 7.75 -5.50
N HIS A 31 23.32 7.76 -6.14
CA HIS A 31 22.13 8.41 -5.59
C HIS A 31 21.43 7.60 -4.50
N PHE A 32 21.30 6.28 -4.69
CA PHE A 32 20.51 5.41 -3.80
C PHE A 32 21.37 4.46 -2.95
N GLY A 33 22.63 4.23 -3.30
CA GLY A 33 23.52 3.31 -2.59
C GLY A 33 23.30 1.84 -2.96
N ASN A 34 22.12 1.29 -2.66
CA ASN A 34 21.75 -0.10 -2.95
C ASN A 34 20.32 -0.21 -3.53
N LYS A 35 19.93 -1.44 -3.89
CA LYS A 35 18.61 -1.71 -4.47
C LYS A 35 17.52 -1.40 -3.46
N GLU A 36 17.68 -1.81 -2.19
CA GLU A 36 16.68 -1.66 -1.14
C GLU A 36 16.30 -0.18 -0.94
N LYS A 37 17.30 0.71 -0.86
CA LYS A 37 17.11 2.16 -0.73
C LYS A 37 16.46 2.80 -1.97
N LEU A 38 16.73 2.28 -3.17
CA LEU A 38 16.00 2.68 -4.37
C LEU A 38 14.53 2.28 -4.27
N LEU A 39 14.23 1.06 -3.83
CA LEU A 39 12.85 0.57 -3.68
C LEU A 39 12.10 1.32 -2.58
N GLU A 40 12.74 1.61 -1.44
CA GLU A 40 12.21 2.51 -0.40
C GLU A 40 11.84 3.88 -0.99
N ALA A 41 12.70 4.45 -1.83
CA ALA A 41 12.43 5.74 -2.47
C ALA A 41 11.27 5.67 -3.46
N VAL A 42 11.12 4.55 -4.18
CA VAL A 42 9.97 4.32 -5.08
C VAL A 42 8.67 4.21 -4.29
N LEU A 43 8.63 3.42 -3.21
CA LEU A 43 7.46 3.31 -2.33
C LEU A 43 7.12 4.65 -1.69
N LYS A 44 8.12 5.40 -1.22
CA LYS A 44 7.91 6.75 -0.69
C LYS A 44 7.32 7.68 -1.74
N ARG A 45 7.84 7.65 -2.97
CA ARG A 45 7.33 8.50 -4.06
C ARG A 45 5.90 8.14 -4.44
N ARG A 46 5.54 6.86 -4.39
CA ARG A 46 4.16 6.39 -4.59
C ARG A 46 3.24 7.00 -3.55
N GLU A 47 3.62 6.88 -2.28
CA GLU A 47 2.85 7.43 -1.16
C GLU A 47 2.62 8.94 -1.33
N GLU A 48 3.67 9.69 -1.67
CA GLU A 48 3.58 11.13 -1.93
C GLU A 48 2.65 11.47 -3.10
N THR A 49 2.69 10.69 -4.18
CA THR A 49 1.92 10.94 -5.41
C THR A 49 0.44 10.60 -5.22
N GLU A 50 0.13 9.53 -4.50
CA GLU A 50 -1.24 9.06 -4.29
C GLU A 50 -1.92 9.70 -3.06
N SER A 51 -1.15 10.32 -2.15
CA SER A 51 -1.66 10.89 -0.89
C SER A 51 -2.73 11.96 -1.12
N GLU A 52 -2.51 12.92 -2.04
CA GLU A 52 -3.46 14.01 -2.30
C GLU A 52 -4.78 13.48 -2.87
N TRP A 53 -4.70 12.51 -3.78
CA TRP A 53 -5.86 11.85 -4.36
C TRP A 53 -6.65 11.08 -3.30
N ARG A 54 -5.98 10.26 -2.47
CA ARG A 54 -6.64 9.54 -1.36
C ARG A 54 -7.26 10.48 -0.35
N ALA A 55 -6.55 11.55 0.04
CA ALA A 55 -7.06 12.53 0.98
C ALA A 55 -8.33 13.22 0.46
N THR A 56 -8.36 13.54 -0.83
CA THR A 56 -9.55 14.09 -1.49
C THR A 56 -10.70 13.09 -1.47
N LEU A 57 -10.43 11.85 -1.85
CA LEU A 57 -11.43 10.77 -1.89
C LEU A 57 -12.03 10.49 -0.50
N PHE A 58 -11.20 10.48 0.54
CA PHE A 58 -11.62 10.24 1.92
C PHE A 58 -12.38 11.43 2.48
N ALA A 59 -12.01 12.66 2.10
CA ALA A 59 -12.78 13.85 2.46
C ALA A 59 -14.16 13.89 1.79
N GLU A 60 -14.28 13.39 0.56
CA GLU A 60 -15.54 13.39 -0.20
C GLU A 60 -16.50 12.28 0.26
N HIS A 61 -16.02 11.05 0.42
CA HIS A 61 -16.86 9.88 0.66
C HIS A 61 -16.73 9.29 2.07
N GLY A 62 -15.67 9.64 2.80
CA GLY A 62 -15.26 8.88 3.98
C GLY A 62 -14.48 7.61 3.62
N LEU A 63 -13.76 7.08 4.59
CA LEU A 63 -12.90 5.90 4.43
C LEU A 63 -13.68 4.69 3.92
N LEU A 64 -14.82 4.37 4.54
CA LEU A 64 -15.55 3.13 4.28
C LEU A 64 -16.10 3.06 2.85
N GLU A 65 -16.51 4.19 2.28
CA GLU A 65 -16.96 4.29 0.89
C GLU A 65 -15.79 4.40 -0.10
N ALA A 66 -14.68 5.02 0.29
CA ALA A 66 -13.52 5.21 -0.57
C ALA A 66 -12.66 3.95 -0.75
N LEU A 67 -12.63 3.04 0.23
CA LEU A 67 -11.76 1.84 0.20
C LEU A 67 -11.89 0.98 -1.06
N PRO A 68 -13.11 0.63 -1.55
CA PRO A 68 -13.26 -0.14 -2.78
C PRO A 68 -12.67 0.58 -4.00
N LEU A 69 -12.85 1.90 -4.10
CA LEU A 69 -12.30 2.73 -5.18
C LEU A 69 -10.75 2.74 -5.14
N VAL A 70 -10.17 2.72 -3.94
CA VAL A 70 -8.71 2.56 -3.78
C VAL A 70 -8.25 1.19 -4.27
N MET A 71 -9.00 0.11 -4.00
CA MET A 71 -8.67 -1.22 -4.50
C MET A 71 -8.80 -1.33 -6.02
N GLU A 72 -9.84 -0.71 -6.61
CA GLU A 72 -10.01 -0.62 -8.07
C GLU A 72 -8.84 0.13 -8.72
N HIS A 73 -8.41 1.25 -8.13
CA HIS A 73 -7.22 1.97 -8.60
C HIS A 73 -5.96 1.11 -8.49
N ASN A 74 -5.74 0.45 -7.34
CA ASN A 74 -4.60 -0.43 -7.13
C ASN A 74 -4.54 -1.58 -8.15
N ALA A 75 -5.68 -2.10 -8.59
CA ALA A 75 -5.75 -3.12 -9.64
C ALA A 75 -5.19 -2.65 -10.99
N THR A 76 -5.16 -1.34 -11.24
CA THR A 76 -4.58 -0.73 -12.46
C THR A 76 -3.05 -0.60 -12.42
N ILE A 77 -2.43 -0.81 -11.25
CA ILE A 77 -0.98 -0.66 -11.02
C ILE A 77 -0.36 -1.93 -10.39
N PRO A 78 -0.56 -3.13 -10.97
CA PRO A 78 -0.16 -4.41 -10.38
C PRO A 78 1.31 -4.48 -9.98
N GLY A 79 2.20 -3.87 -10.76
CA GLY A 79 3.64 -3.91 -10.50
C GLY A 79 4.07 -3.14 -9.25
N LEU A 80 3.36 -2.06 -8.88
CA LEU A 80 3.60 -1.35 -7.62
C LEU A 80 3.05 -2.12 -6.41
N ILE A 81 1.90 -2.80 -6.58
CA ILE A 81 1.35 -3.68 -5.54
C ILE A 81 2.28 -4.87 -5.30
N GLN A 82 2.84 -5.44 -6.38
CA GLN A 82 3.84 -6.50 -6.28
C GLN A 82 5.11 -6.04 -5.56
N LEU A 83 5.63 -4.85 -5.88
CA LEU A 83 6.81 -4.30 -5.21
C LEU A 83 6.58 -4.18 -3.70
N ASP A 84 5.45 -3.64 -3.30
CA ASP A 84 5.07 -3.44 -1.91
C ASP A 84 4.94 -4.77 -1.16
N ALA A 85 4.30 -5.77 -1.78
CA ALA A 85 4.16 -7.12 -1.23
C ALA A 85 5.53 -7.81 -1.03
N VAL A 86 6.44 -7.72 -2.01
CA VAL A 86 7.75 -8.36 -1.90
C VAL A 86 8.63 -7.65 -0.87
N MET A 87 8.64 -6.32 -0.84
CA MET A 87 9.37 -5.55 0.17
C MET A 87 8.90 -5.88 1.59
N ARG A 88 7.57 -6.03 1.80
CA ARG A 88 7.03 -6.49 3.08
C ARG A 88 7.50 -7.90 3.45
N ALA A 89 7.48 -8.83 2.49
CA ALA A 89 7.91 -10.21 2.73
C ALA A 89 9.41 -10.30 3.08
N GLU A 90 10.28 -9.60 2.35
CA GLU A 90 11.72 -9.55 2.62
C GLU A 90 12.03 -8.89 3.97
N ALA A 91 11.29 -7.84 4.31
CA ALA A 91 11.43 -7.11 5.57
C ALA A 91 10.93 -7.88 6.81
N VAL A 92 10.35 -9.09 6.67
CA VAL A 92 10.06 -9.95 7.84
C VAL A 92 11.35 -10.36 8.55
N ASN A 93 12.46 -10.48 7.81
CA ASN A 93 13.78 -10.72 8.40
C ASN A 93 14.29 -9.43 9.09
N PRO A 94 14.53 -9.44 10.42
CA PRO A 94 15.04 -8.28 11.14
C PRO A 94 16.41 -7.78 10.66
N GLU A 95 17.21 -8.66 10.04
CA GLU A 95 18.53 -8.30 9.50
C GLU A 95 18.45 -7.68 8.09
N HIS A 96 17.25 -7.59 7.50
CA HIS A 96 17.07 -7.00 6.17
C HIS A 96 17.27 -5.48 6.22
N PRO A 97 18.03 -4.86 5.29
CA PRO A 97 18.29 -3.41 5.32
C PRO A 97 17.05 -2.52 5.30
N ALA A 98 15.93 -3.03 4.75
CA ALA A 98 14.66 -2.31 4.70
C ALA A 98 13.72 -2.58 5.90
N HIS A 99 14.10 -3.43 6.85
CA HIS A 99 13.24 -3.86 7.97
C HIS A 99 12.62 -2.67 8.71
N ASP A 100 13.45 -1.78 9.25
CA ASP A 100 13.00 -0.62 10.03
C ASP A 100 12.14 0.33 9.21
N TYR A 101 12.46 0.52 7.93
CA TYR A 101 11.69 1.37 7.03
C TYR A 101 10.28 0.83 6.85
N ILE A 102 10.14 -0.47 6.54
CA ILE A 102 8.86 -1.12 6.30
C ILE A 102 8.03 -1.21 7.59
N VAL A 103 8.66 -1.52 8.73
CA VAL A 103 7.98 -1.48 10.05
C VAL A 103 7.45 -0.07 10.33
N GLY A 104 8.25 0.96 10.05
CA GLY A 104 7.83 2.35 10.19
C GLY A 104 6.68 2.71 9.25
N LEU A 105 6.71 2.24 7.99
CA LEU A 105 5.66 2.45 7.01
C LEU A 105 4.34 1.81 7.45
N ALA A 106 4.37 0.54 7.86
CA ALA A 106 3.19 -0.18 8.34
C ALA A 106 2.58 0.49 9.59
N ARG A 107 3.42 0.98 10.53
CA ARG A 107 2.95 1.72 11.70
C ARG A 107 2.25 3.03 11.33
N ARG A 108 2.82 3.81 10.40
CA ARG A 108 2.22 5.08 9.92
C ARG A 108 0.91 4.82 9.19
N PHE A 109 0.87 3.81 8.31
CA PHE A 109 -0.33 3.44 7.58
C PHE A 109 -1.47 3.03 8.53
N ARG A 110 -1.19 2.16 9.52
CA ARG A 110 -2.18 1.77 10.52
C ARG A 110 -2.67 2.96 11.36
N ALA A 111 -1.78 3.89 11.72
CA ALA A 111 -2.17 5.09 12.45
C ALA A 111 -3.09 6.01 11.62
N ALA A 112 -2.83 6.15 10.32
CA ALA A 112 -3.68 6.90 9.40
C ALA A 112 -5.07 6.27 9.28
N VAL A 113 -5.14 4.95 9.01
CA VAL A 113 -6.41 4.21 8.95
C VAL A 113 -7.21 4.34 10.25
N ARG A 114 -6.53 4.31 11.40
CA ARG A 114 -7.18 4.50 12.71
C ARG A 114 -7.78 5.90 12.87
N ALA A 115 -7.08 6.94 12.40
CA ALA A 115 -7.59 8.31 12.42
C ALA A 115 -8.78 8.48 11.46
N ASP A 116 -8.73 7.86 10.29
CA ASP A 116 -9.82 7.87 9.33
C ASP A 116 -11.07 7.16 9.88
N LEU A 117 -10.90 6.01 10.55
CA LEU A 117 -11.99 5.31 11.27
C LEU A 117 -12.59 6.16 12.40
N GLU A 118 -11.78 6.97 13.08
CA GLU A 118 -12.30 7.94 14.06
C GLU A 118 -13.17 9.01 13.40
N GLY A 119 -12.75 9.52 12.23
CA GLY A 119 -13.56 10.41 11.41
C GLY A 119 -14.90 9.78 10.96
N GLU A 120 -14.90 8.49 10.61
CA GLU A 120 -16.14 7.74 10.30
C GLU A 120 -17.08 7.65 11.50
N ARG A 121 -16.53 7.46 12.71
CA ARG A 121 -17.31 7.42 13.95
C ARG A 121 -17.89 8.79 14.30
N ASP A 122 -17.10 9.84 14.18
CA ASP A 122 -17.54 11.21 14.46
C ASP A 122 -18.61 11.68 13.46
N ALA A 123 -18.54 11.19 12.21
CA ALA A 123 -19.57 11.39 11.19
C ALA A 123 -20.81 10.49 11.37
N GLY A 124 -20.83 9.60 12.36
CA GLY A 124 -21.95 8.69 12.64
C GLY A 124 -22.11 7.54 11.65
N ARG A 125 -21.09 7.26 10.83
CA ARG A 125 -21.08 6.18 9.81
C ARG A 125 -20.55 4.85 10.35
N LEU A 126 -19.75 4.89 11.41
CA LEU A 126 -19.22 3.70 12.10
C LEU A 126 -20.09 3.29 13.29
N ARG A 127 -20.23 1.99 13.56
CA ARG A 127 -20.83 1.52 14.81
C ARG A 127 -20.03 1.97 16.03
N THR A 128 -20.72 2.27 17.12
CA THR A 128 -20.13 2.85 18.33
C THR A 128 -19.37 1.83 19.21
N ASP A 129 -19.62 0.54 19.01
CA ASP A 129 -18.99 -0.57 19.74
C ASP A 129 -17.68 -1.06 19.10
N VAL A 130 -17.28 -0.48 17.97
CA VAL A 130 -16.04 -0.83 17.26
C VAL A 130 -14.82 -0.30 18.02
N ASP A 131 -13.93 -1.19 18.40
CA ASP A 131 -12.57 -0.86 18.83
C ASP A 131 -11.76 -0.39 17.62
N LEU A 132 -11.40 0.90 17.59
CA LEU A 132 -10.73 1.50 16.44
C LEU A 132 -9.31 0.97 16.22
N ASP A 133 -8.60 0.61 17.29
CA ASP A 133 -7.23 0.10 17.19
C ASP A 133 -7.23 -1.31 16.61
N LEU A 134 -8.19 -2.15 17.03
CA LEU A 134 -8.40 -3.47 16.46
C LEU A 134 -8.91 -3.39 15.02
N ALA A 135 -9.89 -2.54 14.74
CA ALA A 135 -10.44 -2.36 13.39
C ALA A 135 -9.38 -1.86 12.41
N ALA A 136 -8.51 -0.94 12.82
CA ALA A 136 -7.40 -0.48 11.99
C ALA A 136 -6.40 -1.62 11.70
N MET A 137 -6.08 -2.45 12.69
CA MET A 137 -5.24 -3.64 12.47
C MET A 137 -5.90 -4.62 11.50
N GLN A 138 -7.18 -4.93 11.68
CA GLN A 138 -7.93 -5.85 10.82
C GLN A 138 -8.02 -5.34 9.39
N LEU A 139 -8.35 -4.07 9.20
CA LEU A 139 -8.47 -3.47 7.87
C LEU A 139 -7.13 -3.43 7.14
N THR A 140 -6.05 -3.02 7.82
CA THR A 140 -4.72 -3.00 7.20
C THR A 140 -4.24 -4.41 6.83
N ALA A 141 -4.45 -5.40 7.70
CA ALA A 141 -4.14 -6.79 7.40
C ALA A 141 -5.00 -7.35 6.25
N LEU A 142 -6.28 -6.98 6.18
CA LEU A 142 -7.18 -7.38 5.09
C LEU A 142 -6.71 -6.81 3.75
N ILE A 143 -6.36 -5.52 3.70
CA ILE A 143 -5.87 -4.87 2.48
C ILE A 143 -4.60 -5.57 2.00
N GLU A 144 -3.62 -5.76 2.89
CA GLU A 144 -2.35 -6.41 2.54
C GLU A 144 -2.58 -7.86 2.07
N GLY A 145 -3.46 -8.61 2.77
CA GLY A 145 -3.81 -9.98 2.43
C GLY A 145 -4.53 -10.10 1.09
N VAL A 146 -5.58 -9.31 0.86
CA VAL A 146 -6.36 -9.41 -0.38
C VAL A 146 -5.54 -8.97 -1.60
N GLN A 147 -4.63 -8.02 -1.43
CA GLN A 147 -3.68 -7.65 -2.49
C GLN A 147 -2.71 -8.79 -2.80
N ALA A 148 -2.21 -9.50 -1.79
CA ALA A 148 -1.37 -10.67 -1.98
C ALA A 148 -2.13 -11.81 -2.68
N GLU A 149 -3.36 -12.11 -2.27
CA GLU A 149 -4.22 -13.09 -2.94
C GLU A 149 -4.51 -12.69 -4.39
N TRP A 150 -4.82 -11.41 -4.65
CA TRP A 150 -5.01 -10.91 -6.01
C TRP A 150 -3.75 -10.96 -6.88
N LEU A 151 -2.55 -10.85 -6.29
CA LEU A 151 -1.29 -11.06 -7.02
C LEU A 151 -1.12 -12.53 -7.45
N LEU A 152 -1.69 -13.49 -6.70
CA LEU A 152 -1.68 -14.93 -7.02
C LEU A 152 -2.78 -15.29 -8.02
N ASP A 153 -3.97 -14.73 -7.85
CA ASP A 153 -5.14 -14.96 -8.70
C ASP A 153 -5.81 -13.63 -9.08
N ARG A 154 -5.74 -13.28 -10.36
CA ARG A 154 -6.25 -12.00 -10.87
C ARG A 154 -7.77 -11.92 -10.92
N ASP A 155 -8.47 -13.03 -10.69
CA ASP A 155 -9.94 -13.06 -10.63
C ASP A 155 -10.48 -12.65 -9.25
N VAL A 156 -9.61 -12.48 -8.23
CA VAL A 156 -10.00 -12.01 -6.89
C VAL A 156 -10.53 -10.57 -6.94
N ASP A 157 -11.77 -10.37 -6.51
CA ASP A 157 -12.39 -9.05 -6.36
C ASP A 157 -11.91 -8.35 -5.06
N MET A 158 -10.77 -7.67 -5.13
CA MET A 158 -10.23 -6.90 -4.00
C MET A 158 -11.24 -5.86 -3.47
N ALA A 159 -11.95 -5.18 -4.39
CA ALA A 159 -12.89 -4.12 -4.05
C ALA A 159 -14.11 -4.67 -3.32
N GLY A 160 -14.64 -5.81 -3.77
CA GLY A 160 -15.72 -6.53 -3.12
C GLY A 160 -15.36 -7.00 -1.71
N VAL A 161 -14.16 -7.54 -1.52
CA VAL A 161 -13.69 -8.01 -0.19
C VAL A 161 -13.60 -6.86 0.81
N VAL A 162 -12.98 -5.73 0.44
CA VAL A 162 -12.88 -4.59 1.37
C VAL A 162 -14.24 -3.91 1.59
N ARG A 163 -15.13 -3.92 0.58
CA ARG A 163 -16.50 -3.41 0.69
C ARG A 163 -17.30 -4.21 1.70
N ASP A 164 -17.27 -5.54 1.61
CA ASP A 164 -17.98 -6.42 2.54
C ASP A 164 -17.51 -6.21 3.99
N PHE A 165 -16.19 -6.10 4.20
CA PHE A 165 -15.66 -5.75 5.51
C PHE A 165 -16.11 -4.36 6.00
N ALA A 166 -16.14 -3.36 5.12
CA ALA A 166 -16.60 -2.02 5.45
C ALA A 166 -18.08 -2.01 5.86
N GLU A 167 -18.96 -2.77 5.19
CA GLU A 167 -20.38 -2.90 5.57
C GLU A 167 -20.53 -3.49 6.99
N HIS A 168 -19.70 -4.46 7.38
CA HIS A 168 -19.72 -5.01 8.74
C HIS A 168 -19.33 -3.98 9.80
N LEU A 169 -18.59 -2.92 9.45
CA LEU A 169 -18.24 -1.84 10.36
C LEU A 169 -19.31 -0.74 10.43
N ARG A 170 -20.16 -0.64 9.41
CA ARG A 170 -21.18 0.39 9.32
C ARG A 170 -22.30 0.18 10.33
N LYS A 171 -22.86 1.31 10.74
CA LYS A 171 -24.10 1.35 11.51
C LYS A 171 -25.24 0.74 10.67
N ALA A 172 -26.01 -0.15 11.29
CA ALA A 172 -27.27 -0.65 10.72
C ALA A 172 -28.32 0.46 10.61
#